data_AF-A0A2E1A1D3-F1
#
_entry.id   AF-A0A2E1A1D3-F1
#
_cell.length_a   1.000
_cell.length_b   1.000
_cell.length_c   1.000
_cell.angle_alpha   90.00
_cell.angle_beta   90.00
_cell.angle_gamma   90.00
#
_symmetry.space_group_name_H-M   'P 1'
#
loop_
_entity.id
_entity.type
_entity.pdbx_description
1 polymer ?
#
loop_
_entity_poly.entity_id
_entity_poly.type
_entity_poly.pdbx_seq_one_letter_code
_entity_poly.pdbx_strand_id
1 'polypeptide(L)'
;MDIAIRYFWIFLITSSVLLAFSFWAVEQFPTTQPTHNLAKQESESIAVNLPSKNRYERCVELRTDWILAYGFSTPAPVRFNLHYHDRSDHRPIPEQELTQFEGEFTAEQAQVYCLQWGNAGKGPVRLEYWFEVKNPGS
;
A
#
# COMPACT_ATOMS: atom_id res chain seq x y z
N MET A 1 -41.46 31.56 -16.30
CA MET A 1 -40.02 31.26 -16.09
C MET A 1 -39.56 30.43 -17.27
N ASP A 2 -38.68 31.00 -18.09
CA ASP A 2 -38.20 30.41 -19.35
C ASP A 2 -37.61 29.00 -19.10
N ILE A 3 -37.94 28.06 -19.96
CA ILE A 3 -37.43 26.69 -19.93
C ILE A 3 -35.90 26.69 -19.98
N ALA A 4 -35.29 27.62 -20.74
CA ALA A 4 -33.85 27.80 -20.80
C ALA A 4 -33.27 28.23 -19.44
N ILE A 5 -33.94 29.13 -18.73
CA ILE A 5 -33.52 29.58 -17.39
C ILE A 5 -33.60 28.42 -16.38
N ARG A 6 -34.62 27.57 -16.48
CA ARG A 6 -34.75 26.38 -15.61
C ARG A 6 -33.62 25.39 -15.84
N TYR A 7 -33.31 25.07 -17.10
CA TYR A 7 -32.20 24.17 -17.43
C TYR A 7 -30.84 24.73 -17.05
N PHE A 8 -30.65 26.05 -17.18
CA PHE A 8 -29.44 26.73 -16.74
C PHE A 8 -29.20 26.56 -15.23
N TRP A 9 -30.23 26.76 -14.40
CA TRP A 9 -30.11 26.57 -12.96
C TRP A 9 -29.91 25.10 -12.56
N ILE A 10 -30.58 24.16 -13.22
CA ILE A 10 -30.38 22.72 -12.99
C ILE A 10 -28.93 22.34 -13.31
N PHE A 11 -28.40 22.80 -14.44
CA PHE A 11 -27.02 22.53 -14.83
C PHE A 11 -26.01 23.12 -13.82
N LEU A 12 -26.20 24.37 -13.39
CA LEU A 12 -25.35 24.98 -12.38
C LEU A 12 -25.37 24.21 -11.06
N ILE A 13 -26.55 23.89 -10.53
CA ILE A 13 -26.69 23.19 -9.25
C ILE A 13 -26.06 21.80 -9.33
N THR A 14 -26.37 21.04 -10.37
CA THR A 14 -25.82 19.68 -10.55
C THR A 14 -24.30 19.71 -10.70
N SER A 15 -23.76 20.64 -11.49
CA SER A 15 -22.31 20.79 -11.66
C SER A 15 -21.61 21.21 -10.36
N SER A 16 -22.21 22.11 -9.57
CA SER A 16 -21.67 22.50 -8.26
C SER A 16 -21.67 21.34 -7.27
N VAL A 17 -22.73 20.54 -7.22
CA VAL A 17 -22.80 19.34 -6.36
C VAL A 17 -21.77 18.30 -6.79
N LEU A 18 -21.60 18.05 -8.09
CA LEU A 18 -20.59 17.12 -8.61
C LEU A 18 -19.17 17.59 -8.28
N LEU A 19 -18.88 18.89 -8.38
CA LEU A 19 -17.59 19.45 -8.00
C LEU A 19 -17.34 19.30 -6.50
N ALA A 20 -18.30 19.67 -5.65
CA ALA A 20 -18.17 19.52 -4.20
C ALA A 20 -17.97 18.05 -3.78
N PHE A 21 -18.70 17.13 -4.39
CA PHE A 21 -18.51 15.70 -4.18
C PHE A 21 -17.12 15.23 -4.63
N SER A 22 -16.62 15.74 -5.76
CA SER A 22 -15.28 15.39 -6.25
C SER A 22 -14.19 15.89 -5.32
N PHE A 23 -14.30 17.12 -4.80
CA PHE A 23 -13.35 17.65 -3.81
C PHE A 23 -13.39 16.85 -2.51
N TRP A 24 -14.59 16.58 -1.97
CA TRP A 24 -14.76 15.73 -0.80
C TRP A 24 -14.19 14.33 -1.01
N ALA A 25 -14.44 13.74 -2.18
CA ALA A 25 -13.92 12.42 -2.53
C ALA A 25 -12.38 12.43 -2.64
N VAL A 26 -11.77 13.47 -3.21
CA VAL A 26 -10.30 13.60 -3.27
C VAL A 26 -9.69 13.80 -1.88
N GLU A 27 -10.36 14.51 -0.97
CA GLU A 27 -9.94 14.63 0.43
C GLU A 27 -10.08 13.31 1.19
N GLN A 28 -11.15 12.55 0.94
CA GLN A 28 -11.40 11.26 1.57
C GLN A 28 -10.54 10.13 0.99
N PHE A 29 -10.17 10.25 -0.29
CA PHE A 29 -9.38 9.30 -1.07
C PHE A 29 -8.22 10.07 -1.75
N PRO A 30 -7.23 10.56 -0.98
CA PRO A 30 -6.06 11.19 -1.57
C PRO A 30 -5.45 10.21 -2.56
N THR A 31 -5.29 10.64 -3.81
CA THR A 31 -4.91 9.79 -4.94
C THR A 31 -3.66 8.99 -4.62
N THR A 32 -3.87 7.75 -4.18
CA THR A 32 -2.84 6.74 -4.13
C THR A 32 -2.40 6.56 -5.57
N GLN A 33 -1.10 6.69 -5.81
CA GLN A 33 -0.52 6.19 -7.06
C GLN A 33 -1.07 4.79 -7.31
N PRO A 34 -1.35 4.40 -8.57
CA PRO A 34 -1.76 3.03 -8.86
C PRO A 34 -0.73 2.10 -8.24
N THR A 35 -1.16 1.43 -7.21
CA THR A 35 -0.35 0.68 -6.28
C THR A 35 0.26 -0.49 -7.02
N HIS A 36 1.57 -0.63 -6.91
CA HIS A 36 2.25 -1.82 -7.41
C HIS A 36 1.78 -3.00 -6.55
N ASN A 37 1.01 -3.92 -7.13
CA ASN A 37 0.64 -5.21 -6.55
C ASN A 37 -0.03 -5.12 -5.16
N LEU A 38 -1.19 -4.46 -5.04
CA LEU A 38 -2.03 -4.65 -3.85
C LEU A 38 -2.42 -6.11 -3.69
N ALA A 39 -2.30 -6.62 -2.47
CA ALA A 39 -2.94 -7.86 -2.10
C ALA A 39 -4.46 -7.65 -2.06
N LYS A 40 -5.20 -8.52 -2.76
CA LYS A 40 -6.66 -8.56 -2.69
C LYS A 40 -7.16 -9.36 -1.48
N GLN A 41 -6.28 -10.15 -0.87
CA GLN A 41 -6.57 -11.06 0.23
C GLN A 41 -5.86 -10.59 1.50
N GLU A 42 -6.51 -10.78 2.65
CA GLU A 42 -6.00 -10.38 3.98
C GLU A 42 -4.78 -11.19 4.42
N SER A 43 -4.48 -12.32 3.76
CA SER A 43 -3.27 -13.10 3.98
C SER A 43 -2.75 -13.71 2.69
N GLU A 44 -1.44 -13.91 2.63
CA GLU A 44 -0.76 -14.50 1.47
C GLU A 44 0.52 -15.20 1.93
N SER A 45 0.90 -16.26 1.21
CA SER A 45 2.22 -16.90 1.32
C SER A 45 2.71 -17.26 -0.08
N ILE A 46 3.84 -16.69 -0.50
CA ILE A 46 4.35 -16.80 -1.87
C ILE A 46 5.87 -16.99 -1.87
N ALA A 47 6.35 -17.75 -2.86
CA ALA A 47 7.75 -17.79 -3.25
C ALA A 47 7.98 -17.06 -4.58
N VAL A 48 8.89 -16.10 -4.60
CA VAL A 48 9.27 -15.29 -5.78
C VAL A 48 10.76 -15.45 -6.06
N ASN A 49 11.14 -15.57 -7.33
CA ASN A 49 12.55 -15.43 -7.72
C ASN A 49 12.86 -13.95 -7.95
N LEU A 50 13.60 -13.33 -7.03
CA LEU A 50 14.01 -11.93 -7.08
C LEU A 50 15.31 -11.79 -7.89
N PRO A 51 15.28 -11.18 -9.10
CA PRO A 51 16.47 -11.04 -9.93
C PRO A 51 17.55 -10.17 -9.27
N SER A 52 18.79 -10.38 -9.72
CA SER A 52 19.94 -9.54 -9.38
C SER A 52 19.67 -8.06 -9.67
N LYS A 53 20.09 -7.18 -8.75
CA LYS A 53 19.93 -5.71 -8.82
C LYS A 53 18.48 -5.23 -8.96
N ASN A 54 17.52 -6.05 -8.55
CA ASN A 54 16.10 -5.73 -8.65
C ASN A 54 15.46 -5.61 -7.26
N ARG A 55 14.25 -5.05 -7.22
CA ARG A 55 13.41 -4.91 -6.02
C ARG A 55 12.07 -5.59 -6.28
N TYR A 56 11.47 -6.11 -5.21
CA TYR A 56 10.11 -6.64 -5.23
C TYR A 56 9.35 -6.05 -4.06
N GLU A 57 8.09 -5.70 -4.30
CA GLU A 57 7.21 -5.08 -3.32
C GLU A 57 5.87 -5.80 -3.29
N ARG A 58 5.36 -5.97 -2.07
CA ARG A 58 3.99 -6.39 -1.84
C ARG A 58 3.31 -5.42 -0.90
N CYS A 59 2.22 -4.81 -1.37
CA CYS A 59 1.53 -3.76 -0.68
C CYS A 59 0.17 -4.25 -0.15
N VAL A 60 -0.18 -3.80 1.05
CA VAL A 60 -1.42 -4.11 1.76
C VAL A 60 -2.06 -2.81 2.23
N GLU A 61 -3.38 -2.73 2.14
CA GLU A 61 -4.13 -1.62 2.72
C GLU A 61 -4.39 -1.93 4.20
N LEU A 62 -4.00 -1.03 5.09
CA LEU A 62 -4.25 -1.13 6.53
C LEU A 62 -5.08 0.07 6.98
N ARG A 63 -6.03 -0.16 7.88
CA ARG A 63 -6.70 0.91 8.63
C ARG A 63 -5.89 1.24 9.88
N THR A 64 -6.16 2.40 10.47
CA THR A 64 -5.64 2.74 11.81
C THR A 64 -5.91 1.60 12.79
N ASP A 65 -4.90 1.28 13.58
CA ASP A 65 -4.84 0.20 14.58
C ASP A 65 -4.88 -1.23 14.02
N TRP A 66 -4.97 -1.44 12.70
CA TRP A 66 -4.84 -2.78 12.13
C TRP A 66 -3.41 -3.31 12.25
N ILE A 67 -3.27 -4.62 12.44
CA ILE A 67 -1.97 -5.27 12.64
C ILE A 67 -1.60 -6.00 11.35
N LEU A 68 -0.39 -5.75 10.86
CA LEU A 68 0.26 -6.52 9.80
C LEU A 68 1.29 -7.46 10.43
N ALA A 69 0.99 -8.75 10.48
CA ALA A 69 1.96 -9.79 10.76
C ALA A 69 2.62 -10.22 9.45
N TYR A 70 3.94 -10.37 9.43
CA TYR A 70 4.66 -10.71 8.22
C TYR A 70 5.97 -11.42 8.53
N GLY A 71 6.46 -12.16 7.54
CA GLY A 71 7.80 -12.73 7.60
C GLY A 71 8.33 -13.10 6.23
N PHE A 72 9.64 -13.28 6.16
CA PHE A 72 10.31 -13.79 4.98
C PHE A 72 11.55 -14.63 5.30
N SER A 73 11.95 -15.44 4.33
CA SER A 73 13.20 -16.19 4.32
C SER A 73 13.82 -16.22 2.92
N THR A 74 15.14 -16.08 2.87
CA THR A 74 15.95 -16.12 1.65
C THR A 74 17.27 -16.86 1.90
N PRO A 75 17.84 -17.55 0.88
CA PRO A 75 19.13 -18.21 1.00
C PRO A 75 20.33 -17.23 0.99
N ALA A 76 20.10 -15.97 0.63
CA ALA A 76 21.12 -14.91 0.61
C ALA A 76 20.52 -13.58 1.10
N PRO A 77 21.33 -12.66 1.66
CA PRO A 77 20.81 -11.43 2.24
C PRO A 77 20.06 -10.57 1.20
N VAL A 78 18.92 -10.03 1.63
CA VAL A 78 18.13 -9.04 0.89
C VAL A 78 17.94 -7.80 1.74
N ARG A 79 17.82 -6.65 1.08
CA ARG A 79 17.51 -5.38 1.72
C ARG A 79 16.02 -5.26 1.95
N PHE A 80 15.57 -5.46 3.19
CA PHE A 80 14.18 -5.42 3.58
C PHE A 80 13.82 -4.09 4.24
N ASN A 81 12.64 -3.55 3.94
CA ASN A 81 11.98 -2.50 4.72
C ASN A 81 10.46 -2.62 4.65
N LEU A 82 9.79 -1.91 5.57
CA LEU A 82 8.36 -1.60 5.51
C LEU A 82 8.23 -0.08 5.35
N HIS A 83 7.51 0.35 4.31
CA HIS A 83 7.30 1.77 4.04
C HIS A 83 5.86 2.07 3.61
N TYR A 84 5.47 3.33 3.68
CA TYR A 84 4.21 3.85 3.14
C TYR A 84 4.41 5.29 2.65
N HIS A 85 3.51 5.76 1.78
CA HIS A 85 3.60 7.10 1.17
C HIS A 85 2.39 7.97 1.52
N ASP A 86 2.62 9.09 2.22
CA ASP A 86 1.61 10.09 2.57
C ASP A 86 2.11 11.52 2.29
N ARG A 87 2.56 11.75 1.03
CA ARG A 87 3.28 12.94 0.51
C ARG A 87 4.80 12.86 0.66
N SER A 88 5.30 12.06 1.59
CA SER A 88 6.71 11.67 1.68
C SER A 88 6.84 10.17 1.96
N ASP A 89 8.05 9.66 1.77
CA ASP A 89 8.39 8.25 1.98
C ASP A 89 8.72 8.01 3.45
N HIS A 90 7.83 7.28 4.13
CA HIS A 90 7.95 6.95 5.55
C HIS A 90 8.33 5.49 5.71
N ARG A 91 9.34 5.22 6.55
CA ARG A 91 9.84 3.87 6.84
C ARG A 91 9.67 3.54 8.32
N PRO A 92 8.50 3.05 8.76
CA PRO A 92 8.34 2.52 10.11
C PRO A 92 9.39 1.46 10.46
N ILE A 93 9.80 0.68 9.45
CA ILE A 93 10.91 -0.26 9.58
C ILE A 93 11.98 0.16 8.58
N PRO A 94 13.15 0.65 9.05
CA PRO A 94 14.22 1.09 8.17
C PRO A 94 14.82 -0.07 7.37
N GLU A 95 15.52 0.27 6.28
CA GLU A 95 16.19 -0.71 5.44
C GLU A 95 17.25 -1.49 6.21
N GLN A 96 17.15 -2.82 6.16
CA GLN A 96 18.05 -3.76 6.84
C GLN A 96 18.43 -4.88 5.87
N GLU A 97 19.66 -5.35 5.92
CA GLU A 97 20.14 -6.45 5.08
C GLU A 97 20.09 -7.76 5.88
N LEU A 98 19.12 -8.63 5.55
CA LEU A 98 18.78 -9.82 6.33
C LEU A 98 18.49 -11.02 5.40
N THR A 99 18.67 -12.23 5.91
CA THR A 99 18.25 -13.48 5.23
C THR A 99 16.89 -13.97 5.70
N GLN A 100 16.43 -13.51 6.86
CA GLN A 100 15.12 -13.83 7.40
C GLN A 100 14.70 -12.72 8.35
N PHE A 101 13.40 -12.49 8.43
CA PHE A 101 12.82 -11.59 9.41
C PHE A 101 11.36 -11.95 9.61
N GLU A 102 10.87 -11.77 10.82
CA GLU A 102 9.47 -11.94 11.18
C GLU A 102 9.11 -10.86 12.19
N GLY A 103 7.92 -10.29 12.03
CA GLY A 103 7.48 -9.21 12.91
C GLY A 103 6.00 -8.90 12.74
N GLU A 104 5.52 -8.08 13.66
CA GLU A 104 4.19 -7.49 13.60
C GLU A 104 4.33 -5.97 13.60
N PHE A 105 3.45 -5.30 12.87
CA PHE A 105 3.40 -3.85 12.80
C PHE A 105 1.96 -3.37 12.95
N THR A 106 1.71 -2.45 13.88
CA THR A 106 0.41 -1.79 14.05
C THR A 106 0.39 -0.48 13.27
N ALA A 107 -0.58 -0.34 12.37
CA ALA A 107 -0.71 0.87 11.56
C ALA A 107 -1.18 2.07 12.39
N GLU A 108 -0.34 3.11 12.49
CA GLU A 108 -0.69 4.37 13.16
C GLU A 108 -1.73 5.19 12.38
N GLN A 109 -1.82 4.98 11.06
CA GLN A 109 -2.75 5.68 10.18
C GLN A 109 -3.22 4.79 9.03
N ALA A 110 -4.42 5.05 8.52
CA ALA A 110 -4.95 4.34 7.37
C ALA A 110 -4.15 4.67 6.11
N GLN A 111 -3.40 3.69 5.59
CA GLN A 111 -2.49 3.85 4.44
C GLN A 111 -2.28 2.51 3.72
N VAL A 112 -1.63 2.60 2.55
CA VAL A 112 -1.06 1.43 1.88
C VAL A 112 0.38 1.24 2.34
N TYR A 113 0.63 0.13 3.01
CA TYR A 113 1.94 -0.26 3.52
C TYR A 113 2.57 -1.32 2.60
N CYS A 114 3.84 -1.13 2.24
CA CYS A 114 4.55 -2.00 1.31
C CYS A 114 5.75 -2.66 1.98
N LEU A 115 5.74 -4.00 1.96
CA LEU A 115 6.91 -4.82 2.25
C LEU A 115 7.80 -4.82 1.01
N GLN A 116 9.02 -4.30 1.12
CA GLN A 116 9.98 -4.24 0.01
C GLN A 116 11.20 -5.10 0.29
N TRP A 117 11.63 -5.87 -0.70
CA TRP A 117 12.88 -6.61 -0.70
C TRP A 117 13.75 -6.23 -1.90
N GLY A 118 15.00 -5.85 -1.66
CA GLY A 118 15.99 -5.54 -2.69
C GLY A 118 17.12 -6.56 -2.75
N ASN A 119 17.41 -7.10 -3.94
CA ASN A 119 18.56 -7.99 -4.15
C ASN A 119 19.73 -7.20 -4.72
N ALA A 120 20.72 -6.90 -3.88
CA ALA A 120 21.97 -6.25 -4.29
C ALA A 120 23.00 -7.22 -4.90
N GLY A 121 22.75 -8.53 -4.74
CA GLY A 121 23.66 -9.59 -5.13
C GLY A 121 23.80 -9.74 -6.64
N LYS A 122 24.73 -10.60 -7.05
CA LYS A 122 25.05 -10.83 -8.48
C LYS A 122 24.09 -11.81 -9.16
N GLY A 123 23.44 -12.70 -8.40
CA GLY A 123 22.53 -13.73 -8.90
C GLY A 123 21.09 -13.55 -8.37
N PRO A 124 20.11 -14.27 -8.93
CA PRO A 124 18.75 -14.27 -8.41
C PRO A 124 18.70 -14.92 -7.02
N VAL A 125 17.78 -14.45 -6.18
CA VAL A 125 17.54 -14.99 -4.84
C VAL A 125 16.09 -15.44 -4.77
N ARG A 126 15.86 -16.65 -4.25
CA ARG A 126 14.51 -17.13 -3.96
C ARG A 126 14.03 -16.50 -2.65
N LEU A 127 13.01 -15.66 -2.74
CA LEU A 127 12.34 -15.01 -1.63
C LEU A 127 11.05 -15.75 -1.32
N GLU A 128 10.95 -16.28 -0.12
CA GLU A 128 9.71 -16.85 0.41
C GLU A 128 9.19 -15.88 1.46
N TYR A 129 7.98 -15.38 1.28
CA TYR A 129 7.37 -14.42 2.20
C TYR A 129 5.93 -14.81 2.53
N TRP A 130 5.44 -14.29 3.65
CA TRP A 130 4.05 -14.35 4.02
C TRP A 130 3.64 -13.06 4.74
N PHE A 131 2.34 -12.78 4.73
CA PHE A 131 1.75 -11.77 5.61
C PHE A 131 0.31 -12.15 5.97
N GLU A 132 -0.17 -11.54 7.04
CA GLU A 132 -1.55 -11.60 7.53
C GLU A 132 -1.93 -10.23 8.09
N VAL A 133 -3.10 -9.74 7.69
CA VAL A 133 -3.73 -8.54 8.22
C VAL A 133 -4.75 -8.95 9.26
N LYS A 134 -4.59 -8.45 10.49
CA LYS A 134 -5.48 -8.72 11.62
C LYS A 134 -6.22 -7.44 12.01
N ASN A 135 -7.52 -7.57 12.22
CA ASN A 135 -8.35 -6.50 12.76
C ASN A 135 -8.49 -6.70 14.28
N PRO A 136 -7.92 -5.83 15.13
CA PRO A 136 -8.03 -5.98 16.58
C PRO A 136 -9.46 -5.81 17.12
N GLY A 137 -10.40 -5.32 16.31
CA GLY A 137 -11.81 -5.15 16.66
C GLY A 137 -12.74 -6.27 16.18
N SER A 138 -12.22 -7.38 15.61
CA SER A 138 -13.02 -8.54 15.17
C SER A 138 -13.00 -9.70 16.16
#